data_AF-A0A6C1NUI5-F1
#
_entry.id   AF-A0A6C1NUI5-F1
#
_cell.length_a   1.000
_cell.length_b   1.000
_cell.length_c   1.000
_cell.angle_alpha   90.00
_cell.angle_beta   90.00
_cell.angle_gamma   90.00
#
_symmetry.space_group_name_H-M   'P 1'
#
loop_
_entity.id
_entity.type
_entity.pdbx_description
1 polymer ?
#
loop_
_entity_poly.entity_id
_entity_poly.type
_entity_poly.pdbx_seq_one_letter_code
_entity_poly.pdbx_strand_id
1 'polypeptide(L)'
;MSTAGLVLVFGALLVGLALLPFGLPGLWLMGGALLVHGLATGFHPFGGWFVGGVLTAAALAELLDFWLSMRFTEHYGGSRRSAWAAVAGGLVGALVGVPVPVVGSV
;
A
#
# COMPACT_ATOMS: atom_id res chain seq x y z
N MET A 1 -11.26 -0.66 24.81
CA MET A 1 -10.39 -0.09 23.75
C MET A 1 -8.97 -0.07 24.29
N SER A 2 -8.05 -0.85 23.72
CA SER A 2 -6.64 -0.79 24.13
C SER A 2 -5.95 0.31 23.33
N THR A 3 -5.41 1.33 24.01
CA THR A 3 -4.67 2.45 23.38
C THR A 3 -3.57 1.94 22.46
N ALA A 4 -2.92 0.83 22.83
CA ALA A 4 -1.91 0.16 22.01
C ALA A 4 -2.43 -0.26 20.63
N GLY A 5 -3.66 -0.78 20.53
CA GLY A 5 -4.25 -1.19 19.25
C GLY A 5 -4.45 -0.03 18.29
N LEU A 6 -4.88 1.13 18.79
CA LEU A 6 -5.02 2.34 17.98
C LEU A 6 -3.66 2.87 17.53
N VAL A 7 -2.66 2.89 18.42
CA VAL A 7 -1.30 3.31 18.08
C VAL A 7 -0.73 2.47 16.93
N LEU A 8 -0.95 1.15 16.95
CA LEU A 8 -0.51 0.25 15.89
C LEU A 8 -1.23 0.55 14.56
N VAL A 9 -2.55 0.78 14.57
CA VAL A 9 -3.30 1.14 13.37
C VAL A 9 -2.79 2.47 12.80
N PHE A 10 -2.67 3.50 13.62
CA PHE A 10 -2.15 4.80 13.17
C PHE A 10 -0.71 4.71 12.64
N GLY A 11 0.14 3.94 13.30
CA GLY A 11 1.50 3.65 12.81
C GLY A 11 1.47 2.99 11.43
N ALA A 12 0.61 1.99 11.24
CA ALA A 12 0.43 1.33 9.95
C ALA A 12 -0.11 2.29 8.88
N LEU A 13 -1.02 3.22 9.24
CA LEU A 13 -1.48 4.27 8.32
C LEU A 13 -0.34 5.16 7.82
N LEU A 14 0.52 5.61 8.73
CA LEU A 14 1.66 6.47 8.37
C LEU A 14 2.71 5.72 7.53
N VAL A 15 3.01 4.47 7.89
CA VAL A 15 3.93 3.63 7.11
C VAL A 15 3.35 3.34 5.74
N GLY A 16 2.09 2.92 5.66
CA GLY A 16 1.42 2.66 4.40
C GLY A 16 1.38 3.88 3.50
N LEU A 17 1.12 5.07 4.06
CA LEU A 17 1.17 6.33 3.33
C LEU A 17 2.58 6.60 2.78
N ALA A 18 3.61 6.38 3.57
CA ALA A 18 5.00 6.53 3.14
C ALA A 18 5.41 5.50 2.06
N LEU A 19 4.72 4.37 1.96
CA LEU A 19 4.96 3.34 0.93
C LEU A 19 4.37 3.71 -0.44
N LEU A 20 3.33 4.56 -0.49
CA LEU A 20 2.66 4.92 -1.75
C LEU A 20 3.57 5.54 -2.83
N PRO A 21 4.46 6.51 -2.53
CA PRO A 21 5.34 7.11 -3.54
C PRO A 21 6.31 6.11 -4.19
N PHE A 22 6.56 4.98 -3.53
CA PHE A 22 7.45 3.93 -4.00
C PHE A 22 6.71 2.87 -4.84
N GLY A 23 5.39 3.01 -5.06
CA GLY A 23 4.58 2.01 -5.76
C GLY A 23 4.47 0.69 -5.00
N LEU A 24 4.66 0.74 -3.67
CA LEU A 24 4.56 -0.42 -2.79
C LEU A 24 3.12 -0.59 -2.29
N PRO A 25 2.70 -1.79 -1.85
CA PRO A 25 1.31 -2.10 -1.48
C PRO A 25 0.88 -1.44 -0.15
N GLY A 26 0.97 -0.12 -0.06
CA GLY A 26 0.68 0.68 1.13
C GLY A 26 -0.80 0.65 1.49
N LEU A 27 -1.70 0.65 0.51
CA LEU A 27 -3.16 0.56 0.73
C LEU A 27 -3.53 -0.78 1.40
N TRP A 28 -2.87 -1.87 1.02
CA TRP A 28 -3.08 -3.19 1.63
C TRP A 28 -2.59 -3.23 3.08
N LEU A 29 -1.47 -2.59 3.40
CA LEU A 29 -0.98 -2.48 4.76
C LEU A 29 -1.96 -1.68 5.64
N MET A 30 -2.47 -0.57 5.12
CA MET A 30 -3.46 0.26 5.82
C MET A 30 -4.79 -0.46 6.03
N GLY A 31 -5.36 -1.03 4.96
CA GLY A 31 -6.61 -1.78 5.02
C GLY A 31 -6.50 -3.05 5.87
N GLY A 32 -5.37 -3.76 5.77
CA GLY A 32 -5.08 -4.95 6.56
C GLY A 32 -4.95 -4.64 8.05
N ALA A 33 -4.28 -3.55 8.43
CA ALA A 33 -4.20 -3.11 9.82
C ALA A 33 -5.58 -2.76 10.39
N LEU A 34 -6.40 -2.05 9.61
CA LEU A 34 -7.78 -1.74 9.99
C LEU A 34 -8.64 -3.00 10.12
N LEU A 35 -8.49 -3.97 9.23
CA LEU A 35 -9.21 -5.25 9.27
C LEU A 35 -8.81 -6.07 10.51
N VAL A 36 -7.52 -6.23 10.77
CA VAL A 36 -7.02 -6.95 11.96
C VAL A 36 -7.53 -6.29 13.23
N HIS A 37 -7.48 -4.95 13.31
CA HIS A 37 -8.04 -4.22 14.44
C HIS A 37 -9.55 -4.45 14.58
N GLY A 38 -10.30 -4.35 13.48
CA GLY A 38 -11.74 -4.60 13.45
C GLY A 38 -12.09 -6.02 13.92
N LEU A 39 -11.38 -7.04 13.43
CA LEU A 39 -11.59 -8.43 13.88
C LEU A 39 -11.27 -8.61 15.38
N ALA A 40 -10.22 -7.95 15.87
CA ALA A 40 -9.81 -8.02 17.27
C ALA A 40 -10.77 -7.28 18.24
N THR A 41 -11.48 -6.25 17.76
CA THR A 41 -12.38 -5.43 18.59
C THR A 41 -13.87 -5.65 18.32
N GLY A 42 -14.24 -6.61 17.47
CA GLY A 42 -15.63 -6.80 17.05
C GLY A 42 -16.17 -5.63 16.23
N PHE A 43 -15.29 -4.99 15.46
CA PHE A 43 -15.51 -3.82 14.60
C PHE A 43 -15.84 -2.52 15.34
N HIS A 44 -15.71 -2.46 16.66
CA HIS A 44 -15.85 -1.19 17.39
C HIS A 44 -14.54 -0.38 17.28
N PRO A 45 -14.58 0.94 17.00
CA PRO A 45 -15.75 1.83 16.92
C PRO A 45 -16.34 2.03 15.51
N PHE A 46 -15.67 1.58 14.46
CA PHE A 46 -15.97 2.02 13.09
C PHE A 46 -17.13 1.25 12.42
N GLY A 47 -17.47 0.05 12.90
CA GLY A 47 -18.47 -0.85 12.33
C GLY A 47 -17.95 -1.64 11.11
N GLY A 48 -18.46 -2.85 10.91
CA GLY A 48 -17.99 -3.75 9.84
C GLY A 48 -18.22 -3.21 8.43
N TRP A 49 -19.32 -2.47 8.22
CA TRP A 49 -19.61 -1.84 6.93
C TRP A 49 -18.55 -0.81 6.54
N PHE A 50 -18.07 -0.02 7.51
CA PHE A 50 -17.05 1.00 7.27
C PHE A 50 -15.73 0.33 6.89
N VAL A 51 -15.31 -0.68 7.65
CA VAL A 51 -14.10 -1.46 7.35
C VAL A 51 -14.20 -2.10 5.97
N GLY A 52 -15.34 -2.70 5.63
CA GLY A 52 -15.58 -3.25 4.29
C GLY A 52 -15.53 -2.19 3.19
N GLY A 53 -16.10 -1.01 3.43
CA GLY A 53 -16.04 0.14 2.53
C GLY A 53 -14.61 0.61 2.28
N VAL A 54 -13.80 0.75 3.33
CA VAL A 54 -12.38 1.13 3.22
C VAL A 54 -11.59 0.08 2.44
N LEU A 55 -11.79 -1.22 2.74
CA LEU A 55 -11.13 -2.30 2.00
C LEU A 55 -11.51 -2.32 0.52
N THR A 56 -12.78 -2.05 0.21
CA THR A 56 -13.26 -1.99 -1.17
C THR A 56 -12.64 -0.80 -1.90
N ALA A 57 -12.62 0.37 -1.27
CA ALA A 57 -11.99 1.56 -1.83
C ALA A 57 -10.47 1.36 -2.03
N ALA A 58 -9.78 0.75 -1.07
CA ALA A 58 -8.36 0.40 -1.17
C ALA A 58 -8.09 -0.55 -2.35
N ALA A 59 -8.89 -1.61 -2.49
CA ALA A 59 -8.75 -2.55 -3.59
C ALA A 59 -9.00 -1.90 -4.96
N LEU A 60 -10.01 -1.02 -5.06
CA LEU A 60 -10.30 -0.27 -6.29
C LEU A 60 -9.19 0.72 -6.64
N ALA A 61 -8.67 1.44 -5.64
CA ALA A 61 -7.57 2.39 -5.83
C ALA A 61 -6.29 1.67 -6.28
N GLU A 62 -5.94 0.56 -5.64
CA GLU A 62 -4.79 -0.25 -6.04
C GLU A 62 -4.96 -0.81 -7.45
N LEU A 63 -6.15 -1.34 -7.79
CA LEU A 63 -6.43 -1.85 -9.13
C LEU A 63 -6.32 -0.75 -10.20
N LEU A 64 -6.79 0.46 -9.89
CA LEU A 64 -6.66 1.60 -10.78
C LEU A 64 -5.19 1.98 -10.97
N ASP A 65 -4.39 1.96 -9.91
CA ASP A 65 -2.96 2.28 -9.97
C ASP A 65 -2.18 1.24 -10.79
N PHE A 66 -2.49 -0.06 -10.61
CA PHE A 66 -1.97 -1.13 -11.46
C PHE A 66 -2.38 -0.96 -12.92
N TRP A 67 -3.65 -0.62 -13.17
CA TRP A 67 -4.16 -0.45 -14.53
C TRP A 67 -3.52 0.75 -15.25
N LEU A 68 -3.37 1.88 -14.55
CA LEU A 68 -2.68 3.06 -15.03
C LEU A 68 -1.19 2.74 -15.29
N SER A 69 -0.52 2.07 -14.36
CA SER A 69 0.87 1.65 -14.50
C SER A 69 1.10 0.75 -15.72
N MET A 70 0.21 -0.22 -15.97
CA MET A 70 0.26 -1.07 -17.16
C MET A 70 0.08 -0.23 -18.44
N ARG A 71 -0.92 0.65 -18.46
CA ARG A 71 -1.22 1.50 -19.64
C ARG A 71 -0.07 2.44 -19.99
N PHE A 72 0.59 3.03 -18.97
CA PHE A 72 1.78 3.84 -19.20
C PHE A 72 2.97 2.99 -19.65
N THR A 73 3.16 1.79 -19.11
CA THR A 73 4.23 0.87 -19.52
C THR A 73 4.10 0.45 -21.00
N GLU A 74 2.88 0.22 -21.49
CA GLU A 74 2.61 -0.09 -22.90
C GLU A 74 2.95 1.08 -23.84
N HIS A 75 2.75 2.32 -23.40
CA HIS A 75 3.08 3.52 -24.18
C HIS A 75 4.60 3.72 -24.35
N TYR A 76 5.41 3.18 -23.43
CA TYR A 76 6.88 3.22 -23.49
C TYR A 76 7.52 1.92 -24.04
N GLY A 77 6.73 1.02 -24.66
CA GLY A 77 7.26 -0.18 -25.32
C GLY A 77 7.65 -1.33 -24.36
N GLY A 78 7.07 -1.37 -23.16
CA GLY A 78 7.33 -2.42 -22.19
C GLY A 78 6.78 -3.79 -22.62
N SER A 79 7.64 -4.82 -22.60
CA SER A 79 7.21 -6.21 -22.86
C SER A 79 6.53 -6.82 -21.63
N ARG A 80 5.75 -7.90 -21.81
CA ARG A 80 5.12 -8.67 -20.71
C ARG A 80 6.13 -9.14 -19.63
N ARG A 81 7.42 -9.29 -19.98
CA ARG A 81 8.52 -9.58 -19.04
C ARG A 81 8.92 -8.38 -18.20
N SER A 82 8.86 -7.16 -18.75
CA SER A 82 9.19 -5.92 -18.02
C SER A 82 8.19 -5.62 -16.90
N ALA A 83 6.91 -5.94 -17.10
CA ALA A 83 5.90 -5.82 -16.05
C ALA A 83 6.20 -6.73 -14.85
N TRP A 84 6.57 -8.00 -15.09
CA TRP A 84 6.99 -8.92 -14.02
C TRP A 84 8.30 -8.49 -13.36
N ALA A 85 9.24 -7.94 -14.12
CA ALA A 85 10.47 -7.39 -13.57
C ALA A 85 10.22 -6.14 -12.69
N ALA A 86 9.23 -5.31 -13.03
CA ALA A 86 8.82 -4.18 -12.21
C ALA A 86 8.14 -4.62 -10.91
N VAL A 87 7.28 -5.64 -10.95
CA VAL A 87 6.67 -6.22 -9.74
C VAL A 87 7.76 -6.83 -8.83
N ALA A 88 8.66 -7.63 -9.40
CA ALA A 88 9.77 -8.21 -8.65
C ALA A 88 10.73 -7.14 -8.11
N GLY A 89 11.06 -6.14 -8.93
CA GLY A 89 11.90 -5.00 -8.56
C GLY A 89 11.26 -4.12 -7.49
N GLY A 90 9.94 -3.92 -7.52
CA GLY A 90 9.17 -3.24 -6.49
C GLY A 90 9.21 -4.01 -5.17
N LEU A 91 8.96 -5.32 -5.18
CA LEU A 91 9.07 -6.17 -3.99
C LEU A 91 10.48 -6.15 -3.40
N VAL A 92 11.51 -6.28 -4.24
CA VAL A 92 12.91 -6.23 -3.79
C VAL A 92 13.26 -4.83 -3.28
N GLY A 93 12.85 -3.76 -3.97
CA GLY A 93 13.03 -2.38 -3.53
C GLY A 93 12.32 -2.07 -2.20
N ALA A 94 11.17 -2.69 -1.94
CA ALA A 94 10.47 -2.61 -0.65
C ALA A 94 11.30 -3.22 0.49
N LEU A 95 11.96 -4.34 0.22
CA LEU A 95 12.73 -5.09 1.22
C LEU A 95 14.11 -4.48 1.46
N VAL A 96 14.75 -4.00 0.39
CA VAL A 96 16.10 -3.42 0.44
C VAL A 96 16.05 -1.94 0.85
N GLY A 97 14.93 -1.27 0.57
CA GLY A 97 14.79 0.18 0.71
C GLY A 97 15.45 0.93 -0.45
N VAL A 98 14.96 2.14 -0.74
CA VAL A 98 15.60 3.03 -1.69
C VAL A 98 16.72 3.78 -0.97
N PRO A 99 17.97 3.74 -1.44
CA PRO A 99 19.01 4.61 -0.90
C PRO A 99 18.60 6.05 -1.18
N VAL A 100 18.15 6.77 -0.15
CA VAL A 100 17.83 8.19 -0.24
C VAL A 100 19.14 8.95 -0.37
N PRO A 101 19.44 9.60 -1.52
CA PRO A 101 20.64 10.39 -1.65
C PRO A 101 20.53 11.58 -0.69
N VAL A 102 21.34 11.58 0.36
CA VAL A 102 21.39 12.68 1.35
C VAL A 102 22.00 13.94 0.74
N VAL A 103 22.78 13.78 -0.33
CA VAL A 103 23.36 14.86 -1.12
C VAL A 103 22.81 14.74 -2.52
N GLY A 104 22.11 15.79 -2.99
CA GLY A 104 21.59 15.86 -4.35
C GLY A 104 22.72 15.71 -5.37
N SER A 105 22.38 15.21 -6.56
CA SER A 105 23.28 15.25 -7.71
C SER A 105 23.62 16.70 -7.99
N VAL A 106 24.90 17.05 -7.83
CA VAL A 106 25.45 18.28 -8.42
C VAL A 106 25.31 18.24 -9.94
#